data_AF-A0A958B096-F1
#
_entry.id   AF-A0A958B096-F1
#
_cell.length_a   1.000
_cell.length_b   1.000
_cell.length_c   1.000
_cell.angle_alpha   90.00
_cell.angle_beta   90.00
_cell.angle_gamma   90.00
#
_symmetry.space_group_name_H-M   'P 1'
#
loop_
_entity.id
_entity.type
_entity.pdbx_description
1 polymer ?
#
loop_
_entity_poly.entity_id
_entity_poly.type
_entity_poly.pdbx_seq_one_letter_code
_entity_poly.pdbx_strand_id
1 'polypeptide(L)'
;SRLNAADNLATPLAQEAFERFYETLGSKRQNGRYTPVHQRLATHWARLIELLYAAERMLELAQDPEITDPNVRPIITTTPDEGIGSVEAPRGTLTHHYRTDANGILTAVNLIVGTTNNYAPIAMSVKKAATSLIHNGTVISDGLLNRVEMAFRSYDPCMSCATHALPGQMPLEVTIRDADGNVTRRLSQYVD
;
A
#
# COMPACT_ATOMS: atom_id res chain seq x y z
N SER A 1 0.56 -7.70 -2.13
CA SER A 1 1.83 -8.26 -1.64
C SER A 1 1.60 -9.27 -0.56
N ARG A 2 0.82 -8.95 0.48
CA ARG A 2 0.48 -9.84 1.60
C ARG A 2 0.01 -11.23 1.18
N LEU A 3 -1.04 -11.32 0.34
CA LEU A 3 -1.50 -12.64 -0.13
C LEU A 3 -0.39 -13.44 -0.83
N ASN A 4 0.48 -12.80 -1.63
CA ASN A 4 1.58 -13.48 -2.32
C ASN A 4 2.69 -13.94 -1.35
N ALA A 5 2.79 -13.31 -0.18
CA ALA A 5 3.77 -13.64 0.84
C ALA A 5 3.25 -14.65 1.88
N ALA A 6 1.92 -14.80 1.97
CA ALA A 6 1.25 -15.71 2.89
C ALA A 6 1.13 -17.14 2.31
N ASP A 7 1.22 -18.12 3.20
CA ASP A 7 1.05 -19.54 2.84
C ASP A 7 -0.43 -19.91 2.85
N ASN A 8 -1.16 -19.33 3.80
CA ASN A 8 -2.59 -19.44 4.03
C ASN A 8 -3.08 -18.23 4.86
N LEU A 9 -4.39 -18.13 5.05
CA LEU A 9 -5.07 -17.22 5.94
C LEU A 9 -5.64 -18.00 7.14
N ALA A 10 -5.69 -17.34 8.30
CA ALA A 10 -6.08 -17.97 9.56
C ALA A 10 -7.59 -18.19 9.72
N THR A 11 -8.42 -17.51 8.92
CA THR A 11 -9.90 -17.57 9.03
C THR A 11 -10.50 -18.35 7.86
N PRO A 12 -11.55 -19.15 8.08
CA PRO A 12 -11.99 -20.18 7.13
C PRO A 12 -12.57 -19.62 5.83
N LEU A 13 -13.43 -18.60 5.88
CA LEU A 13 -14.06 -18.05 4.67
C LEU A 13 -13.05 -17.27 3.83
N ALA A 14 -12.16 -16.51 4.49
CA ALA A 14 -11.07 -15.84 3.80
C ALA A 14 -10.10 -16.84 3.17
N GLN A 15 -9.80 -17.97 3.83
CA GLN A 15 -8.95 -19.02 3.27
C GLN A 15 -9.56 -19.62 2.00
N GLU A 16 -10.86 -19.92 2.00
CA GLU A 16 -11.55 -20.39 0.78
C GLU A 16 -11.45 -19.35 -0.35
N ALA A 17 -11.68 -18.06 -0.03
CA ALA A 17 -11.59 -16.99 -1.00
C ALA A 17 -10.16 -16.76 -1.52
N PHE A 18 -9.15 -16.97 -0.67
CA PHE A 18 -7.73 -16.94 -1.01
C PHE A 18 -7.35 -18.01 -2.03
N GLU A 19 -7.79 -19.26 -1.81
CA GLU A 19 -7.53 -20.37 -2.74
C GLU A 19 -8.23 -20.13 -4.07
N ARG A 20 -9.52 -19.75 -4.04
CA ARG A 20 -10.29 -19.41 -5.23
C ARG A 20 -9.64 -18.30 -6.07
N PHE A 21 -9.07 -17.28 -5.42
CA PHE A 21 -8.36 -16.20 -6.10
C PHE A 21 -7.18 -16.71 -6.91
N TYR A 22 -6.33 -17.54 -6.30
CA TYR A 22 -5.15 -18.06 -6.98
C TYR A 22 -5.50 -19.06 -8.08
N GLU A 23 -6.45 -19.95 -7.84
CA GLU A 23 -6.92 -20.93 -8.82
C GLU A 23 -7.53 -20.23 -10.04
N THR A 24 -8.37 -19.22 -9.82
CA THR A 24 -9.00 -18.44 -10.90
C THR A 24 -7.95 -17.70 -11.74
N LEU A 25 -6.88 -17.22 -11.12
CA LEU A 25 -5.79 -16.52 -11.80
C LEU A 25 -4.72 -17.47 -12.36
N GLY A 26 -4.94 -18.79 -12.28
CA GLY A 26 -4.06 -19.82 -12.82
C GLY A 26 -2.71 -19.91 -12.09
N SER A 27 -2.65 -19.44 -10.85
CA SER A 27 -1.44 -19.55 -10.04
C SER A 27 -1.20 -20.99 -9.61
N LYS A 28 0.05 -21.44 -9.71
CA LYS A 28 0.46 -22.79 -9.38
C LYS A 28 1.02 -22.83 -7.97
N ARG A 29 0.95 -23.99 -7.31
CA ARG A 29 1.68 -24.19 -6.05
C ARG A 29 3.12 -24.63 -6.34
N GLN A 30 4.09 -23.99 -5.68
CA GLN A 30 5.49 -24.36 -5.64
C GLN A 30 5.96 -24.35 -4.19
N ASN A 31 6.54 -25.45 -3.72
CA ASN A 31 6.99 -25.61 -2.33
C ASN A 31 5.91 -25.24 -1.29
N GLY A 32 4.66 -25.68 -1.53
CA GLY A 32 3.52 -25.45 -0.64
C GLY A 32 2.82 -24.08 -0.80
N ARG A 33 3.40 -23.13 -1.54
CA ARG A 33 2.88 -21.76 -1.70
C ARG A 33 2.37 -21.49 -3.10
N TYR A 34 1.35 -20.65 -3.26
CA TYR A 34 0.97 -20.17 -4.59
C TYR A 34 2.05 -19.26 -5.17
N THR A 35 2.31 -19.38 -6.46
CA THR A 35 3.17 -18.45 -7.19
C THR A 35 2.59 -17.03 -7.18
N PRO A 36 3.43 -15.98 -7.12
CA PRO A 36 2.91 -14.62 -7.03
C PRO A 36 2.02 -14.21 -8.22
N VAL A 37 0.88 -13.61 -7.90
CA VAL A 37 0.02 -12.92 -8.88
C VAL A 37 0.51 -11.48 -9.06
N HIS A 38 0.63 -11.04 -10.31
CA HIS A 38 1.16 -9.71 -10.67
C HIS A 38 0.19 -8.84 -11.50
N GLN A 39 -0.99 -9.35 -11.81
CA GLN A 39 -2.07 -8.63 -12.47
C GLN A 39 -2.52 -7.47 -11.56
N ARG A 40 -2.39 -6.23 -12.04
CA ARG A 40 -2.58 -5.04 -11.20
C ARG A 40 -4.01 -4.89 -10.71
N LEU A 41 -5.00 -5.17 -11.56
CA LEU A 41 -6.41 -5.10 -11.16
C LEU A 41 -6.81 -6.19 -10.15
N ALA A 42 -6.04 -7.28 -10.05
CA ALA A 42 -6.30 -8.33 -9.07
C ALA A 42 -6.08 -7.85 -7.62
N THR A 43 -5.39 -6.72 -7.40
CA THR A 43 -5.25 -6.13 -6.06
C THR A 43 -6.58 -5.70 -5.46
N HIS A 44 -7.58 -5.35 -6.27
CA HIS A 44 -8.93 -5.07 -5.77
C HIS A 44 -9.58 -6.31 -5.18
N TRP A 45 -9.47 -7.46 -5.86
CA TRP A 45 -9.98 -8.72 -5.34
C TRP A 45 -9.22 -9.17 -4.09
N ALA A 46 -7.89 -9.03 -4.09
CA ALA A 46 -7.09 -9.29 -2.89
C ALA A 46 -7.58 -8.45 -1.69
N ARG A 47 -7.95 -7.18 -1.90
CA ARG A 47 -8.49 -6.32 -0.84
C ARG A 47 -9.86 -6.78 -0.32
N LEU A 48 -10.70 -7.38 -1.17
CA LEU A 48 -11.97 -7.99 -0.73
C LEU A 48 -11.73 -9.22 0.15
N ILE A 49 -10.70 -10.01 -0.15
CA ILE A 49 -10.31 -11.16 0.67
C ILE A 49 -9.78 -10.68 2.02
N GLU A 50 -8.95 -9.64 2.04
CA GLU A 50 -8.47 -9.04 3.29
C GLU A 50 -9.59 -8.39 4.12
N LEU A 51 -10.62 -7.83 3.46
CA LEU A 51 -11.82 -7.32 4.13
C LEU A 51 -12.61 -8.45 4.80
N LEU A 52 -12.78 -9.58 4.10
CA LEU A 52 -13.42 -10.78 4.66
C LEU A 52 -12.63 -11.32 5.85
N TYR A 53 -11.31 -11.46 5.70
CA TYR A 53 -10.41 -11.87 6.78
C TYR A 53 -10.53 -10.95 8.00
N ALA A 54 -10.51 -9.63 7.79
CA ALA A 54 -10.63 -8.67 8.87
C ALA A 54 -11.99 -8.80 9.58
N ALA A 55 -13.07 -9.04 8.84
CA ALA A 55 -14.40 -9.24 9.42
C ALA A 55 -14.47 -10.51 10.29
N GLU A 56 -13.93 -11.63 9.80
CA GLU A 56 -13.85 -12.87 10.58
C GLU A 56 -12.97 -12.69 11.82
N ARG A 57 -11.79 -12.07 11.67
CA ARG A 57 -10.87 -11.90 12.80
C ARG A 57 -11.40 -10.91 13.84
N MET A 58 -12.17 -9.90 13.43
CA MET A 58 -12.87 -9.02 14.36
C MET A 58 -13.89 -9.78 15.20
N LEU A 59 -14.65 -10.71 14.61
CA LEU A 59 -15.59 -11.55 15.35
C LEU A 59 -14.87 -12.46 16.36
N GLU A 60 -13.80 -13.13 15.92
CA GLU A 60 -12.99 -13.98 16.80
C GLU A 60 -12.44 -13.21 18.00
N LEU A 61 -11.87 -12.02 17.77
CA LEU A 61 -11.37 -11.16 18.85
C LEU A 61 -12.49 -10.65 19.75
N ALA A 62 -13.64 -10.27 19.18
CA ALA A 62 -14.79 -9.80 19.96
C ALA A 62 -15.41 -10.88 20.85
N GLN A 63 -15.20 -12.15 20.52
CA GLN A 63 -15.65 -13.31 21.29
C GLN A 63 -14.60 -13.84 22.26
N ASP A 64 -13.36 -13.33 22.19
CA ASP A 64 -12.29 -13.72 23.10
C ASP A 64 -12.65 -13.27 24.54
N PRO A 65 -12.69 -14.18 25.53
CA PRO A 65 -12.99 -13.81 26.91
C PRO A 65 -12.06 -12.72 27.47
N GLU A 66 -10.81 -12.66 27.02
CA GLU A 66 -9.83 -11.66 27.46
C GLU A 66 -10.16 -10.23 26.98
N ILE A 67 -11.06 -10.04 26.00
CA ILE A 67 -11.37 -8.70 25.46
C ILE A 67 -11.97 -7.75 26.52
N THR A 68 -12.53 -8.31 27.59
CA THR A 68 -13.11 -7.56 28.72
C THR A 68 -12.26 -7.61 29.99
N ASP A 69 -11.06 -8.18 29.93
CA ASP A 69 -10.15 -8.21 31.08
C ASP A 69 -9.80 -6.77 31.51
N PRO A 70 -9.97 -6.39 32.78
CA PRO A 70 -9.61 -5.06 33.26
C PRO A 70 -8.08 -4.81 33.32
N ASN A 71 -7.24 -5.84 33.23
CA ASN A 71 -5.79 -5.77 33.34
C ASN A 71 -5.11 -5.40 32.01
N VAL A 72 -5.51 -4.29 31.39
CA VAL A 72 -5.09 -3.89 30.03
C VAL A 72 -3.79 -3.08 29.96
N ARG A 73 -3.24 -2.65 31.10
CA ARG A 73 -2.13 -1.68 31.13
C ARG A 73 -0.99 -2.15 32.03
N PRO A 74 0.18 -2.48 31.47
CA PRO A 74 1.39 -2.65 32.26
C PRO A 74 1.91 -1.29 32.78
N ILE A 75 2.50 -1.30 33.98
CA ILE A 75 3.21 -0.12 34.52
C ILE A 75 4.58 -0.05 33.85
N ILE A 76 4.86 1.07 33.18
CA ILE A 76 6.18 1.34 32.59
C ILE A 76 7.05 2.00 33.66
N THR A 77 8.16 1.38 34.02
CA THR A 77 9.07 1.84 35.08
C THR A 77 10.41 2.34 34.56
N THR A 78 10.67 2.17 33.26
CA THR A 78 11.92 2.57 32.60
C THR A 78 11.68 3.67 31.58
N THR A 79 12.67 4.56 31.42
CA THR A 79 12.65 5.55 30.34
C THR A 79 13.09 4.86 29.05
N PRO A 80 12.29 4.89 27.97
CA PRO A 80 12.70 4.30 26.70
C PRO A 80 13.86 5.09 26.09
N ASP A 81 14.69 4.43 25.29
CA ASP A 81 15.82 5.00 24.53
C ASP A 81 15.58 4.90 23.02
N GLU A 82 15.07 3.77 22.54
CA GLU A 82 14.74 3.48 21.16
C GLU A 82 13.57 2.49 21.08
N GLY A 83 12.69 2.67 20.10
CA GLY A 83 11.53 1.81 19.90
C GLY A 83 11.12 1.71 18.45
N ILE A 84 10.83 0.49 17.99
CA ILE A 84 10.32 0.21 16.65
C ILE A 84 8.98 -0.52 16.78
N GLY A 85 7.92 0.10 16.28
CA GLY A 85 6.60 -0.51 16.14
C GLY A 85 6.32 -0.78 14.67
N SER A 86 5.87 -1.99 14.33
CA SER A 86 5.51 -2.32 12.95
C SER A 86 4.20 -3.09 12.88
N VAL A 87 3.33 -2.68 11.96
CA VAL A 87 2.03 -3.31 11.70
C VAL A 87 1.75 -3.36 10.20
N GLU A 88 0.85 -4.23 9.78
CA GLU A 88 0.31 -4.19 8.41
C GLU A 88 -0.88 -3.23 8.37
N ALA A 89 -0.65 -2.01 7.87
CA ALA A 89 -1.74 -1.11 7.55
C ALA A 89 -2.48 -1.59 6.28
N PRO A 90 -3.73 -1.15 6.03
CA PRO A 90 -4.48 -1.58 4.85
C PRO A 90 -3.75 -1.37 3.51
N ARG A 91 -2.87 -0.37 3.44
CA ARG A 91 -2.12 0.05 2.24
C ARG A 91 -0.69 -0.46 2.16
N GLY A 92 -0.28 -1.33 3.09
CA GLY A 92 1.06 -1.94 3.17
C GLY A 92 1.70 -1.80 4.55
N THR A 93 2.91 -2.34 4.70
CA THR A 93 3.67 -2.33 5.95
C THR A 93 3.89 -0.90 6.46
N LEU A 94 3.58 -0.69 7.73
CA LEU A 94 3.72 0.55 8.46
C LEU A 94 4.73 0.35 9.59
N THR A 95 5.84 1.08 9.55
CA THR A 95 6.88 1.05 10.57
C THR A 95 7.09 2.44 11.14
N HIS A 96 6.97 2.54 12.46
CA HIS A 96 7.31 3.71 13.24
C HIS A 96 8.56 3.42 14.06
N HIS A 97 9.56 4.28 13.94
CA HIS A 97 10.83 4.16 14.65
C HIS A 97 11.13 5.47 15.38
N TYR A 98 11.32 5.38 16.68
CA TYR A 98 11.51 6.50 17.58
C TYR A 98 12.80 6.32 18.39
N ARG A 99 13.49 7.43 18.65
CA ARG A 99 14.59 7.52 19.61
C ARG A 99 14.34 8.65 20.59
N THR A 100 14.78 8.50 21.83
CA THR A 100 14.53 9.43 22.92
C THR A 100 15.80 9.76 23.70
N ASP A 101 15.80 10.89 24.40
CA ASP A 101 16.84 11.24 25.38
C ASP A 101 16.56 10.61 26.76
N ALA A 102 17.40 10.93 27.75
CA ALA A 102 17.26 10.44 29.12
C ALA A 102 15.97 10.90 29.84
N ASN A 103 15.25 11.87 29.29
CA ASN A 103 13.96 12.33 29.80
C ASN A 103 12.78 11.72 29.01
N GLY A 104 13.03 10.85 28.04
CA GLY A 104 11.99 10.28 27.17
C GLY A 104 11.51 11.24 26.08
N ILE A 105 12.25 12.32 25.79
CA ILE A 105 11.89 13.28 24.74
C ILE A 105 12.45 12.81 23.40
N LEU A 106 11.60 12.84 22.36
CA LEU A 106 11.98 12.38 21.02
C LEU A 106 13.18 13.17 20.46
N THR A 107 14.23 12.46 20.07
CA THR A 107 15.43 13.00 19.43
C THR A 107 15.52 12.65 17.95
N ALA A 108 14.89 11.54 17.54
CA ALA A 108 14.76 11.15 16.14
C ALA A 108 13.48 10.38 15.88
N VAL A 109 12.93 10.54 14.68
CA VAL A 109 11.74 9.82 14.21
C VAL A 109 11.95 9.38 12.76
N ASN A 110 11.64 8.13 12.45
CA ASN A 110 11.61 7.60 11.11
C ASN A 110 10.28 6.86 10.87
N LEU A 111 9.59 7.21 9.79
CA LEU A 111 8.27 6.68 9.44
C LEU A 111 8.30 6.09 8.02
N ILE A 112 8.17 4.77 7.92
CA ILE A 112 8.07 4.05 6.65
C ILE A 112 6.63 3.55 6.54
N VAL A 113 5.82 4.19 5.70
CA VAL A 113 4.36 4.02 5.70
C VAL A 113 3.89 3.31 4.43
N GLY A 114 2.81 2.53 4.52
CA GLY A 114 2.40 1.54 3.50
C GLY A 114 2.50 2.01 2.05
N THR A 115 1.93 3.17 1.71
CA THR A 115 1.96 3.69 0.32
C THR A 115 3.36 4.10 -0.15
N THR A 116 4.27 4.51 0.74
CA THR A 116 5.66 4.85 0.40
C THR A 116 6.38 3.68 -0.27
N ASN A 117 6.15 2.46 0.23
CA ASN A 117 6.70 1.23 -0.36
C ASN A 117 6.19 0.95 -1.78
N ASN A 118 5.06 1.54 -2.17
CA ASN A 118 4.43 1.35 -3.48
C ASN A 118 4.73 2.47 -4.49
N TYR A 119 5.55 3.48 -4.15
CA TYR A 119 5.78 4.61 -5.04
C TYR A 119 6.35 4.21 -6.42
N ALA A 120 7.44 3.41 -6.41
CA ALA A 120 8.04 2.89 -7.63
C ALA A 120 7.07 2.04 -8.47
N PRO A 121 6.38 1.01 -7.93
CA PRO A 121 5.45 0.21 -8.73
C PRO A 121 4.22 0.99 -9.21
N ILE A 122 3.76 2.02 -8.50
CA ILE A 122 2.72 2.93 -8.99
C ILE A 122 3.23 3.66 -10.24
N ALA A 123 4.38 4.32 -10.17
CA ALA A 123 4.95 5.05 -11.30
C ALA A 123 5.18 4.15 -12.52
N MET A 124 5.70 2.94 -12.30
CA MET A 124 5.88 1.94 -13.36
C MET A 124 4.54 1.49 -13.98
N SER A 125 3.50 1.31 -13.18
CA SER A 125 2.18 0.88 -13.66
C SER A 125 1.47 1.98 -14.46
N VAL A 126 1.54 3.22 -14.00
CA VAL A 126 1.02 4.39 -14.72
C VAL A 126 1.73 4.55 -16.06
N LYS A 127 3.07 4.51 -16.07
CA LYS A 127 3.86 4.56 -17.30
C LYS A 127 3.45 3.44 -18.26
N LYS A 128 3.37 2.20 -17.77
CA LYS A 128 2.98 1.04 -18.58
C LYS A 128 1.58 1.22 -19.17
N ALA A 129 0.60 1.62 -18.37
CA ALA A 129 -0.77 1.86 -18.83
C ALA A 129 -0.82 2.94 -19.91
N ALA A 130 -0.14 4.08 -19.71
CA ALA A 130 -0.07 5.15 -20.70
C ALA A 130 0.56 4.68 -22.01
N THR A 131 1.73 4.02 -21.95
CA THR A 131 2.43 3.53 -23.15
C THR A 131 1.69 2.42 -23.89
N SER A 132 0.82 1.66 -23.21
CA SER A 132 -0.01 0.61 -23.83
C SER A 132 -1.31 1.14 -24.44
N LEU A 133 -1.74 2.36 -24.10
CA LEU A 133 -3.00 2.94 -24.58
C LEU A 133 -2.79 4.10 -25.55
N ILE A 134 -1.63 4.79 -25.49
CA ILE A 134 -1.33 5.98 -26.26
C ILE A 134 -0.27 5.66 -27.31
N HIS A 135 -0.65 5.78 -28.58
CA HIS A 135 0.19 5.57 -29.75
C HIS A 135 0.04 6.76 -30.72
N ASN A 136 0.82 6.76 -31.80
CA ASN A 136 0.68 7.80 -32.84
C ASN A 136 -0.73 7.78 -33.44
N GLY A 137 -1.39 8.94 -33.44
CA GLY A 137 -2.76 9.09 -33.91
C GLY A 137 -3.85 8.74 -32.88
N THR A 138 -3.49 8.35 -31.66
CA THR A 138 -4.48 8.12 -30.60
C THR A 138 -5.14 9.44 -30.17
N VAL A 139 -6.47 9.50 -30.25
CA VAL A 139 -7.25 10.61 -29.67
C VAL A 139 -7.26 10.47 -28.15
N ILE A 140 -6.66 11.45 -27.46
CA ILE A 140 -6.64 11.50 -26.00
C ILE A 140 -8.00 11.99 -25.50
N SER A 141 -8.78 11.09 -24.90
CA SER A 141 -10.07 11.39 -24.30
C SER A 141 -10.02 11.19 -22.78
N ASP A 142 -10.97 11.78 -22.06
CA ASP A 142 -11.12 11.59 -20.61
C ASP A 142 -11.28 10.10 -20.25
N GLY A 143 -11.99 9.34 -21.08
CA GLY A 143 -12.14 7.90 -20.90
C GLY A 143 -10.81 7.14 -20.97
N LEU A 144 -9.89 7.58 -21.84
CA LEU A 144 -8.55 7.02 -21.92
C LEU A 144 -7.71 7.40 -20.71
N LEU A 145 -7.71 8.68 -20.32
CA LEU A 145 -6.98 9.17 -19.14
C LEU A 145 -7.44 8.46 -17.87
N ASN A 146 -8.76 8.25 -17.71
CA ASN A 146 -9.32 7.50 -16.59
C ASN A 146 -8.82 6.05 -16.54
N ARG A 147 -8.60 5.39 -17.69
CA ARG A 147 -8.00 4.03 -17.72
C ARG A 147 -6.54 4.04 -17.27
N VAL A 148 -5.79 5.10 -17.56
CA VAL A 148 -4.42 5.28 -17.03
C VAL A 148 -4.48 5.48 -15.52
N GLU A 149 -5.41 6.28 -15.02
CA GLU A 149 -5.62 6.49 -13.58
C GLU A 149 -6.07 5.22 -12.83
N MET A 150 -6.75 4.28 -13.48
CA MET A 150 -7.07 2.98 -12.86
C MET A 150 -5.81 2.23 -12.41
N ALA A 151 -4.69 2.36 -13.14
CA ALA A 151 -3.41 1.77 -12.74
C ALA A 151 -2.81 2.42 -11.47
N PHE A 152 -3.16 3.68 -11.20
CA PHE A 152 -2.83 4.37 -9.95
C PHE A 152 -3.76 3.91 -8.82
N ARG A 153 -5.08 3.94 -9.05
CA ARG A 153 -6.11 3.60 -8.05
C ARG A 153 -6.08 2.14 -7.60
N SER A 154 -5.54 1.22 -8.42
CA SER A 154 -5.41 -0.19 -8.02
C SER A 154 -4.59 -0.40 -6.75
N TYR A 155 -3.70 0.54 -6.43
CA TYR A 155 -2.86 0.49 -5.24
C TYR A 155 -3.53 1.04 -3.98
N ASP A 156 -4.73 1.64 -4.08
CA ASP A 156 -5.36 2.40 -2.98
C ASP A 156 -4.36 3.36 -2.31
N PRO A 157 -3.77 4.31 -3.06
CA PRO A 157 -2.72 5.16 -2.54
C PRO A 157 -3.27 6.18 -1.52
N CYS A 158 -2.59 6.32 -0.38
CA CYS A 158 -2.78 7.44 0.55
C CYS A 158 -1.54 8.34 0.52
N MET A 159 -1.59 9.42 -0.24
CA MET A 159 -0.42 10.31 -0.42
C MET A 159 -0.10 11.15 0.82
N SER A 160 -1.10 11.55 1.60
CA SER A 160 -0.89 12.20 2.90
C SER A 160 -0.18 11.26 3.88
N CYS A 161 -0.57 9.97 3.89
CA CYS A 161 0.13 8.95 4.68
C CYS A 161 1.56 8.72 4.17
N ALA A 162 1.79 8.74 2.86
CA ALA A 162 3.11 8.45 2.29
C ALA A 162 4.14 9.55 2.55
N THR A 163 3.68 10.80 2.65
CA THR A 163 4.52 11.99 2.81
C THR A 163 4.58 12.51 4.24
N HIS A 164 3.69 12.03 5.13
CA HIS A 164 3.50 12.53 6.50
C HIS A 164 3.13 14.01 6.58
N ALA A 165 2.79 14.60 5.44
CA ALA A 165 2.30 15.95 5.31
C ALA A 165 0.89 15.87 4.74
N LEU A 166 -0.07 16.51 5.43
CA LEU A 166 -1.21 17.04 4.69
C LEU A 166 -0.61 18.07 3.74
N PRO A 167 -0.68 17.88 2.42
CA PRO A 167 -0.19 18.92 1.56
C PRO A 167 -1.05 20.15 1.87
N GLY A 168 -0.42 21.32 1.88
CA GLY A 168 -1.08 22.46 1.26
C GLY A 168 -1.41 22.07 -0.20
N GLN A 169 -0.95 22.85 -1.16
CA GLN A 169 -1.15 22.47 -2.54
C GLN A 169 -0.03 21.50 -2.99
N MET A 170 -0.38 20.42 -3.70
CA MET A 170 0.58 19.37 -4.09
C MET A 170 1.56 19.90 -5.14
N PRO A 171 2.88 19.95 -4.88
CA PRO A 171 3.87 20.35 -5.89
C PRO A 171 3.79 19.41 -7.08
N LEU A 172 3.57 19.96 -8.27
CA LEU A 172 3.59 19.23 -9.52
C LEU A 172 4.52 19.94 -10.50
N GLU A 173 5.55 19.22 -10.94
CA GLU A 173 6.38 19.63 -12.07
C GLU A 173 6.13 18.67 -13.24
N VAL A 174 5.69 19.22 -14.38
CA VAL A 174 5.55 18.48 -15.64
C VAL A 174 6.69 18.92 -16.55
N THR A 175 7.62 18.01 -16.79
CA THR A 175 8.69 18.18 -17.79
C THR A 175 8.29 17.47 -19.09
N ILE A 176 8.02 18.24 -20.14
CA ILE A 176 7.74 17.74 -21.49
C ILE A 176 9.07 17.60 -22.22
N ARG A 177 9.30 16.43 -22.84
CA ARG A 177 10.49 16.14 -23.62
C ARG A 177 10.13 15.76 -25.06
N ASP A 178 10.98 16.12 -26.01
CA ASP A 178 10.88 15.64 -27.39
C ASP A 178 11.38 14.20 -27.54
N ALA A 179 11.34 13.67 -28.76
CA ALA A 179 11.76 12.31 -29.07
C ALA A 179 13.25 12.06 -28.81
N ASP A 180 14.08 13.10 -28.80
CA ASP A 180 15.52 13.05 -28.51
C ASP A 180 15.81 13.19 -27.01
N GLY A 181 14.78 13.39 -26.19
CA GLY A 181 14.88 13.54 -24.74
C GLY A 181 15.18 14.96 -24.28
N ASN A 182 15.24 15.95 -25.18
CA ASN A 182 15.45 17.35 -24.82
C ASN A 182 14.19 17.90 -24.15
N VAL A 183 14.38 18.76 -23.14
CA VAL A 183 13.25 19.41 -22.47
C VAL A 183 12.69 20.50 -23.37
N THR A 184 11.44 20.35 -23.81
CA THR A 184 10.74 21.34 -24.62
C THR A 184 9.90 22.29 -23.79
N ARG A 185 9.42 21.84 -22.62
CA ARG A 185 8.61 22.67 -21.71
C ARG A 185 8.69 22.18 -20.27
N ARG A 186 8.67 23.12 -19.32
CA ARG A 186 8.40 22.83 -17.90
C ARG A 186 7.16 23.59 -17.48
N LEU A 187 6.26 22.92 -16.78
CA LEU A 187 5.10 23.50 -16.11
C LEU A 187 5.23 23.16 -14.63
N SER A 188 5.07 24.15 -13.77
CA SER A 188 5.11 23.95 -12.31
C SER A 188 3.88 24.55 -11.66
N GLN A 189 3.43 23.91 -10.58
CA GLN A 189 2.50 24.48 -9.61
C GLN A 189 2.95 24.09 -8.21
N TYR A 190 2.92 25.04 -7.28
CA TYR A 190 3.24 24.81 -5.86
C TYR A 190 4.65 24.27 -5.61
N VAL A 191 5.56 24.58 -6.54
CA VAL A 191 6.99 24.26 -6.50
C VAL A 191 7.74 25.55 -6.12
N ASP A 192 7.44 26.10 -4.93
CA ASP A 192 8.22 27.21 -4.35
C ASP A 192 9.46 26.67 -3.64
#